data_AF-A0A558QVD0-F1
#
_entry.id   AF-A0A558QVD0-F1
#
_cell.length_a   1.000
_cell.length_b   1.000
_cell.length_c   1.000
_cell.angle_alpha   90.00
_cell.angle_beta   90.00
_cell.angle_gamma   90.00
#
_symmetry.space_group_name_H-M   'P 1'
#
loop_
_entity.id
_entity.type
_entity.pdbx_description
1 polymer ?
#
loop_
_entity_poly.entity_id
_entity_poly.type
_entity_poly.pdbx_seq_one_letter_code
_entity_poly.pdbx_strand_id
1 'polypeptide(L)'
;MLAKTICAAMLASAVVAPPVLASAQAPGVESARQIIAERLSADLSPKQIGVLNIVAHATASAIICPRINMNDEAIKGALTAVINEQLPDLKSEADRSAFRDRTLVGFGALVGLMVDEAAPKKAAFCTAAEAEMREEGTRSFVRPAPSPAK
;
A
#
# COMPACT_ATOMS: atom_id res chain seq x y z
N MET A 1 -17.72 56.23 -58.67
CA MET A 1 -17.85 54.77 -58.81
C MET A 1 -16.85 54.15 -57.84
N LEU A 2 -17.36 53.69 -56.68
CA LEU A 2 -16.55 53.25 -55.54
C LEU A 2 -16.13 51.79 -55.65
N ALA A 3 -14.90 51.52 -55.22
CA ALA A 3 -14.27 50.23 -55.05
C ALA A 3 -14.80 49.43 -53.84
N LYS A 4 -14.58 48.10 -53.86
CA LYS A 4 -14.09 47.24 -52.74
C LYS A 4 -14.21 45.76 -53.17
N THR A 5 -13.12 45.07 -53.51
CA THR A 5 -12.18 44.34 -52.63
C THR A 5 -12.85 43.19 -51.86
N ILE A 6 -12.67 41.97 -52.39
CA ILE A 6 -12.95 40.70 -51.72
C ILE A 6 -11.60 40.13 -51.26
N CYS A 7 -11.42 39.92 -49.96
CA CYS A 7 -10.31 39.15 -49.42
C CYS A 7 -10.90 38.13 -48.44
N ALA A 8 -10.81 36.85 -48.80
CA ALA A 8 -11.20 35.73 -47.97
C ALA A 8 -10.12 35.51 -46.90
N ALA A 9 -10.52 35.51 -45.62
CA ALA A 9 -9.69 35.07 -44.52
C ALA A 9 -10.31 33.81 -43.90
N MET A 10 -9.70 32.65 -44.20
CA MET A 10 -9.93 31.43 -43.45
C MET A 10 -9.27 31.57 -42.08
N LEU A 11 -10.07 31.60 -41.02
CA LEU A 11 -9.61 31.49 -39.63
C LEU A 11 -9.40 30.01 -39.30
N ALA A 12 -8.13 29.60 -39.26
CA ALA A 12 -7.73 28.32 -38.68
C ALA A 12 -7.68 28.47 -37.14
N SER A 13 -8.64 27.85 -36.45
CA SER A 13 -8.59 27.71 -34.98
C SER A 13 -7.49 26.72 -34.60
N ALA A 14 -6.42 27.22 -34.02
CA ALA A 14 -5.42 26.39 -33.35
C ALA A 14 -6.03 25.84 -32.04
N VAL A 15 -6.34 24.55 -32.01
CA VAL A 15 -6.71 23.82 -30.80
C VAL A 15 -5.41 23.64 -29.98
N VAL A 16 -5.21 24.51 -28.98
CA VAL A 16 -4.15 24.34 -27.99
C VAL A 16 -4.58 23.21 -27.06
N ALA A 17 -4.04 22.00 -27.29
CA ALA A 17 -4.16 20.91 -26.34
C ALA A 17 -3.45 21.29 -25.02
N PRO A 18 -4.05 21.05 -23.85
CA PRO A 18 -3.39 21.31 -22.57
C PRO A 18 -2.14 20.44 -22.46
N PRO A 19 -1.05 20.94 -21.86
CA PRO A 19 0.14 20.14 -21.63
C PRO A 19 -0.22 19.02 -20.66
N VAL A 20 -0.16 17.78 -21.15
CA VAL A 20 -0.14 16.59 -20.31
C VAL A 20 1.16 16.68 -19.51
N LEU A 21 1.04 17.07 -18.24
CA LEU A 21 2.12 16.91 -17.26
C LEU A 21 2.31 15.42 -17.02
N ALA A 22 3.04 14.76 -17.92
CA ALA A 22 3.70 13.52 -17.62
C ALA A 22 4.76 13.85 -16.57
N SER A 23 4.53 13.48 -15.31
CA SER A 23 5.56 13.53 -14.27
C SER A 23 6.71 12.63 -14.71
N ALA A 24 7.73 13.23 -15.34
CA ALA A 24 8.97 12.56 -15.64
C ALA A 24 9.64 12.20 -14.29
N GLN A 25 9.49 10.95 -13.87
CA GLN A 25 10.27 10.42 -12.76
C GLN A 25 11.74 10.49 -13.17
N ALA A 26 12.56 11.23 -12.42
CA ALA A 26 13.98 11.36 -12.70
C ALA A 26 14.64 9.97 -12.73
N PRO A 27 15.45 9.65 -13.75
CA PRO A 27 16.15 8.37 -13.79
C PRO A 27 17.06 8.26 -12.56
N GLY A 28 16.80 7.26 -11.71
CA GLY A 28 17.57 6.99 -10.48
C GLY A 28 16.85 7.24 -9.17
N VAL A 29 15.58 7.67 -9.16
CA VAL A 29 14.78 7.73 -7.92
C VAL A 29 13.95 6.45 -7.80
N GLU A 30 14.45 5.51 -7.01
CA GLU A 30 13.74 4.30 -6.65
C GLU A 30 12.50 4.65 -5.81
N SER A 31 11.35 4.06 -6.14
CA SER A 31 10.12 4.35 -5.38
C SER A 31 10.25 3.84 -3.94
N ALA A 32 9.64 4.53 -2.97
CA ALA A 32 9.62 4.08 -1.57
C ALA A 32 9.10 2.63 -1.44
N ARG A 33 8.13 2.26 -2.28
CA ARG A 33 7.60 0.90 -2.41
C ARG A 33 8.68 -0.12 -2.80
N GLN A 34 9.51 0.21 -3.77
CA GLN A 34 10.58 -0.67 -4.23
C GLN A 34 11.67 -0.81 -3.17
N ILE A 35 12.10 0.29 -2.54
CA ILE A 35 13.08 0.27 -1.44
C ILE A 35 12.59 -0.64 -0.29
N ILE A 36 11.32 -0.51 0.11
CA ILE A 36 10.74 -1.34 1.17
C ILE A 36 10.66 -2.81 0.72
N ALA A 37 10.25 -3.08 -0.53
CA ALA A 37 10.14 -4.44 -1.05
C ALA A 37 11.51 -5.14 -1.10
N GLU A 38 12.55 -4.47 -1.56
CA GLU A 38 13.93 -4.99 -1.60
C GLU A 38 14.49 -5.22 -0.19
N ARG A 39 14.19 -4.31 0.75
CA ARG A 39 14.62 -4.48 2.14
C ARG A 39 13.94 -5.68 2.80
N LEU A 40 12.64 -5.87 2.56
CA LEU A 40 11.89 -7.00 3.11
C LEU A 40 12.32 -8.33 2.47
N SER A 41 12.57 -8.37 1.15
CA SER A 41 12.96 -9.59 0.44
C SER A 41 14.36 -10.10 0.78
N ALA A 42 15.21 -9.27 1.37
CA ALA A 42 16.51 -9.69 1.90
C ALA A 42 16.38 -10.61 3.13
N ASP A 43 15.33 -10.44 3.93
CA ASP A 43 15.15 -11.16 5.19
C ASP A 43 13.94 -12.13 5.17
N LEU A 44 12.95 -11.87 4.33
CA LEU A 44 11.65 -12.57 4.35
C LEU A 44 11.39 -13.32 3.05
N SER A 45 10.75 -14.48 3.18
CA SER A 45 10.22 -15.22 2.03
C SER A 45 9.09 -14.45 1.34
N PRO A 46 8.81 -14.72 0.04
CA PRO A 46 7.68 -14.13 -0.67
C PRO A 46 6.33 -14.35 0.03
N LYS A 47 6.16 -15.50 0.69
CA LYS A 47 4.97 -15.83 1.47
C LYS A 47 4.80 -14.91 2.68
N GLN A 48 5.87 -14.71 3.45
CA GLN A 48 5.87 -13.79 4.60
C GLN A 48 5.60 -12.34 4.16
N ILE A 49 6.18 -11.91 3.03
CA ILE A 49 5.91 -10.58 2.45
C ILE A 49 4.45 -10.45 2.04
N GLY A 50 3.86 -11.50 1.46
CA GLY A 50 2.43 -11.52 1.12
C GLY A 50 1.56 -11.31 2.35
N VAL A 51 1.83 -12.05 3.44
CA VAL A 51 1.12 -11.88 4.72
C VAL A 51 1.32 -10.48 5.28
N LEU A 52 2.55 -9.95 5.30
CA LEU A 52 2.82 -8.59 5.79
C LEU A 52 2.08 -7.52 5.00
N ASN A 53 1.98 -7.64 3.67
CA ASN A 53 1.22 -6.70 2.86
C ASN A 53 -0.27 -6.72 3.19
N ILE A 54 -0.86 -7.91 3.40
CA ILE A 54 -2.27 -8.04 3.80
C ILE A 54 -2.48 -7.39 5.17
N VAL A 55 -1.62 -7.70 6.15
CA VAL A 55 -1.73 -7.14 7.50
C VAL A 55 -1.49 -5.63 7.50
N ALA A 56 -0.57 -5.13 6.69
CA ALA A 56 -0.31 -3.70 6.53
C ALA A 56 -1.51 -2.99 5.89
N HIS A 57 -2.12 -3.60 4.87
CA HIS A 57 -3.34 -3.07 4.24
C HIS A 57 -4.49 -3.01 5.25
N ALA A 58 -4.72 -4.09 5.99
CA ALA A 58 -5.73 -4.14 7.05
C ALA A 58 -5.54 -3.02 8.09
N THR A 59 -4.30 -2.82 8.51
CA THR A 59 -3.92 -1.80 9.51
C THR A 59 -4.11 -0.39 8.96
N ALA A 60 -3.64 -0.12 7.74
CA ALA A 60 -3.82 1.18 7.07
C ALA A 60 -5.31 1.50 6.85
N SER A 61 -6.09 0.50 6.44
CA SER A 61 -7.55 0.58 6.30
C SER A 61 -8.23 0.90 7.62
N ALA A 62 -7.87 0.25 8.73
CA ALA A 62 -8.43 0.57 10.04
C ALA A 62 -8.03 1.97 10.55
N ILE A 63 -6.83 2.45 10.23
CA ILE A 63 -6.37 3.80 10.60
C ILE A 63 -7.14 4.89 9.84
N ILE A 64 -7.35 4.69 8.54
CA ILE A 64 -7.86 5.74 7.67
C ILE A 64 -9.38 5.69 7.54
N CYS A 65 -9.99 4.51 7.52
CA CYS A 65 -11.38 4.32 7.16
C CYS A 65 -12.29 4.19 8.38
N PRO A 66 -13.28 5.08 8.54
CA PRO A 66 -14.05 5.21 9.79
C PRO A 66 -14.96 4.00 10.09
N ARG A 67 -15.25 3.14 9.12
CA ARG A 67 -16.13 1.97 9.28
C ARG A 67 -15.37 0.66 9.43
N ILE A 68 -14.05 0.72 9.40
CA ILE A 68 -13.17 -0.45 9.46
C ILE A 68 -12.53 -0.45 10.84
N ASN A 69 -12.79 -1.50 11.62
CA ASN A 69 -12.18 -1.65 12.92
C ASN A 69 -10.91 -2.49 12.82
N MET A 70 -9.90 -2.11 13.60
CA MET A 70 -8.70 -2.93 13.76
C MET A 70 -9.06 -4.18 14.57
N ASN A 71 -8.58 -5.34 14.11
CA ASN A 71 -8.62 -6.58 14.88
C ASN A 71 -7.22 -6.88 15.42
N ASP A 72 -6.92 -6.30 16.58
CA ASP A 72 -5.57 -6.31 17.18
C ASP A 72 -5.03 -7.73 17.36
N GLU A 73 -5.85 -8.67 17.83
CA GLU A 73 -5.44 -10.05 18.06
C GLU A 73 -5.12 -10.77 16.75
N ALA A 74 -5.89 -10.53 15.69
CA ALA A 74 -5.64 -11.13 14.40
C ALA A 74 -4.37 -10.56 13.74
N ILE A 75 -4.17 -9.24 13.82
CA ILE A 75 -2.94 -8.58 13.35
C ILE A 75 -1.73 -9.10 14.12
N LYS A 76 -1.79 -9.13 15.45
CA LYS A 76 -0.72 -9.64 16.30
C LYS A 76 -0.42 -11.10 16.02
N GLY A 77 -1.45 -11.93 15.85
CA GLY A 77 -1.31 -13.35 15.49
C GLY A 77 -0.61 -13.53 14.14
N ALA A 78 -1.03 -12.77 13.11
CA ALA A 78 -0.41 -12.84 11.79
C ALA A 78 1.04 -12.36 11.79
N LEU A 79 1.35 -11.25 12.47
CA LEU A 79 2.73 -10.77 12.64
C LEU A 79 3.60 -11.77 13.39
N THR A 80 3.06 -12.37 14.45
CA THR A 80 3.75 -13.41 15.23
C THR A 80 4.05 -14.63 14.36
N ALA A 81 3.09 -15.05 13.51
CA ALA A 81 3.29 -16.16 12.59
C ALA A 81 4.39 -15.86 11.56
N VAL A 82 4.40 -14.66 10.97
CA VAL A 82 5.46 -14.22 10.05
C VAL A 82 6.83 -14.27 10.71
N ILE A 83 6.95 -13.74 11.92
CA ILE A 83 8.22 -13.68 12.65
C ILE A 83 8.68 -15.10 13.01
N ASN A 84 7.79 -15.90 13.61
CA ASN A 84 8.13 -17.23 14.11
C ASN A 84 8.44 -18.26 13.02
N GLU A 85 8.07 -18.01 11.76
CA GLU A 85 8.39 -18.90 10.63
C GLU A 85 9.92 -19.02 10.43
N GLN A 86 10.69 -17.93 10.65
CA GLN A 86 12.14 -17.91 10.42
C GLN A 86 12.98 -18.10 11.69
N LEU A 87 12.42 -17.83 12.88
CA LEU A 87 13.18 -17.84 14.14
C LEU A 87 13.91 -19.17 14.44
N PRO A 88 13.34 -20.36 14.14
CA PRO A 88 14.03 -21.64 14.38
C PRO A 88 15.35 -21.79 13.63
N ASP A 89 15.49 -21.14 12.47
CA ASP A 89 16.67 -21.24 11.60
C ASP A 89 17.81 -20.29 12.04
N LEU A 90 17.52 -19.34 12.93
CA LEU A 90 18.48 -18.37 13.44
C LEU A 90 19.22 -18.93 14.66
N LYS A 91 20.56 -18.90 14.58
CA LYS A 91 21.46 -19.60 15.51
C LYS A 91 21.66 -18.87 16.84
N SER A 92 21.51 -17.55 16.87
CA SER A 92 21.74 -16.75 18.07
C SER A 92 20.52 -15.93 18.47
N GLU A 93 20.40 -15.64 19.77
CA GLU A 93 19.36 -14.72 20.28
C GLU A 93 19.50 -13.31 19.72
N ALA A 94 20.74 -12.87 19.44
CA ALA A 94 21.00 -11.59 18.80
C ALA A 94 20.41 -11.55 17.38
N ASP A 95 20.61 -12.60 16.58
CA ASP A 95 20.07 -12.70 15.22
C ASP A 95 18.54 -12.77 15.25
N ARG A 96 17.97 -13.53 16.20
CA ARG A 96 16.51 -13.62 16.41
C ARG A 96 15.90 -12.27 16.75
N SER A 97 16.51 -11.52 17.65
CA SER A 97 16.03 -10.19 18.00
C SER A 97 16.17 -9.22 16.83
N ALA A 98 17.32 -9.21 16.16
CA ALA A 98 17.55 -8.34 15.02
C ALA A 98 16.59 -8.65 13.86
N PHE A 99 16.28 -9.92 13.61
CA PHE A 99 15.29 -10.33 12.62
C PHE A 99 13.90 -9.79 12.98
N ARG A 100 13.44 -10.04 14.21
CA ARG A 100 12.15 -9.53 14.71
C ARG A 100 12.06 -8.00 14.57
N ASP A 101 13.09 -7.28 14.96
CA ASP A 101 13.12 -5.82 14.89
C ASP A 101 13.03 -5.34 13.44
N ARG A 102 13.79 -5.95 12.52
CA ARG A 102 13.71 -5.64 11.09
C ARG A 102 12.34 -5.94 10.50
N THR A 103 11.71 -7.07 10.86
CA THR A 103 10.35 -7.41 10.41
C THR A 103 9.33 -6.38 10.90
N LEU A 104 9.40 -5.96 12.16
CA LEU A 104 8.46 -4.97 12.73
C LEU A 104 8.66 -3.57 12.14
N VAL A 105 9.92 -3.13 11.95
CA VAL A 105 10.23 -1.87 11.28
C VAL A 105 9.72 -1.90 9.83
N GLY A 106 9.96 -3.00 9.11
CA GLY A 106 9.49 -3.17 7.75
C GLY A 106 7.95 -3.18 7.64
N PHE A 107 7.26 -3.81 8.58
CA PHE A 107 5.81 -3.74 8.71
C PHE A 107 5.33 -2.29 8.91
N GLY A 108 5.94 -1.55 9.86
CA GLY A 108 5.59 -0.14 10.09
C GLY A 108 5.81 0.73 8.85
N ALA A 109 6.89 0.49 8.10
CA ALA A 109 7.16 1.19 6.84
C ALA A 109 6.09 0.90 5.77
N LEU A 110 5.64 -0.36 5.64
CA LEU A 110 4.54 -0.73 4.74
C LEU A 110 3.24 -0.01 5.12
N VAL A 111 2.88 0.00 6.41
CA VAL A 111 1.68 0.71 6.89
C VAL A 111 1.78 2.19 6.57
N GLY A 112 2.91 2.83 6.88
CA GLY A 112 3.12 4.25 6.60
C GLY A 112 3.01 4.58 5.11
N LEU A 113 3.63 3.77 4.24
CA LEU A 113 3.52 3.93 2.79
C LEU A 113 2.08 3.79 2.30
N MET A 114 1.35 2.77 2.77
CA MET A 114 -0.05 2.59 2.37
C MET A 114 -0.94 3.73 2.85
N VAL A 115 -0.67 4.27 4.05
CA VAL A 115 -1.39 5.45 4.55
C VAL A 115 -1.13 6.67 3.68
N ASP A 116 0.13 6.93 3.32
CA ASP A 116 0.51 8.03 2.45
C ASP A 116 -0.13 7.92 1.06
N GLU A 117 -0.07 6.74 0.44
CA GLU A 117 -0.68 6.49 -0.88
C GLU A 117 -2.22 6.59 -0.85
N ALA A 118 -2.85 6.19 0.26
CA ALA A 118 -4.29 6.22 0.43
C ALA A 118 -4.82 7.63 0.76
N ALA A 119 -4.05 8.45 1.48
CA ALA A 119 -4.45 9.78 1.94
C ALA A 119 -5.06 10.69 0.84
N PRO A 120 -4.44 10.87 -0.34
CA PRO A 120 -5.00 11.73 -1.40
C PRO A 120 -6.25 11.15 -2.06
N LYS A 121 -6.54 9.85 -1.88
CA LYS A 121 -7.66 9.13 -2.50
C LYS A 121 -8.52 8.41 -1.46
N LYS A 122 -8.58 8.96 -0.24
CA LYS A 122 -9.17 8.34 0.94
C LYS A 122 -10.54 7.69 0.69
N ALA A 123 -11.46 8.39 0.03
CA ALA A 123 -12.81 7.88 -0.22
C ALA A 123 -12.83 6.63 -1.12
N ALA A 124 -12.01 6.62 -2.17
CA ALA A 124 -11.89 5.48 -3.09
C ALA A 124 -11.22 4.29 -2.39
N PHE A 125 -10.12 4.56 -1.67
CA PHE A 125 -9.43 3.55 -0.86
C PHE A 125 -10.38 2.89 0.14
N CYS A 126 -11.13 3.67 0.92
CA CYS A 126 -12.07 3.12 1.89
C CYS A 126 -13.23 2.36 1.25
N THR A 127 -13.67 2.75 0.05
CA THR A 127 -14.72 2.01 -0.67
C THR A 127 -14.24 0.63 -1.10
N ALA A 128 -13.01 0.53 -1.63
CA ALA A 128 -12.40 -0.74 -2.01
C ALA A 128 -12.15 -1.63 -0.78
N ALA A 129 -11.53 -1.06 0.25
CA ALA A 129 -11.24 -1.71 1.53
C ALA A 129 -12.53 -2.31 2.15
N GLU A 130 -13.62 -1.55 2.21
CA GLU A 130 -14.88 -2.07 2.73
C GLU A 130 -15.54 -3.14 1.84
N ALA A 131 -15.29 -3.14 0.54
CA ALA A 131 -15.79 -4.18 -0.35
C ALA A 131 -15.07 -5.51 -0.08
N GLU A 132 -13.74 -5.47 0.03
CA GLU A 132 -12.90 -6.62 0.37
C GLU A 132 -13.30 -7.25 1.73
N MET A 133 -13.57 -6.43 2.76
CA MET A 133 -14.05 -6.94 4.05
C MET A 133 -15.39 -7.69 3.95
N ARG A 134 -16.31 -7.22 3.08
CA ARG A 134 -17.60 -7.87 2.90
C ARG A 134 -17.45 -9.22 2.21
N GLU A 135 -16.53 -9.33 1.25
CA GLU A 135 -16.21 -10.60 0.59
C GLU A 135 -15.62 -11.63 1.56
N GLU A 136 -14.82 -11.19 2.53
CA GLU A 136 -14.30 -12.06 3.59
C GLU A 136 -15.36 -12.46 4.65
N GLY A 137 -16.49 -11.75 4.67
CA GLY A 137 -17.60 -11.98 5.58
C GLY A 137 -17.37 -11.46 7.01
N THR A 138 -16.43 -10.53 7.23
CA THR A 138 -16.15 -10.02 8.58
C THR A 138 -15.96 -8.50 8.62
N ARG A 139 -16.01 -7.90 9.83
CA ARG A 139 -15.68 -6.47 10.05
C ARG A 139 -14.17 -6.23 10.20
N SER A 140 -13.34 -7.16 9.74
CA SER A 140 -11.87 -7.12 9.76
C SER A 140 -11.34 -7.76 8.47
N PHE A 141 -10.15 -7.37 8.01
CA PHE A 141 -9.44 -8.06 6.92
C PHE A 141 -8.66 -9.29 7.38
N VAL A 142 -8.54 -9.47 8.70
CA VAL A 142 -7.83 -10.60 9.27
C VAL A 142 -8.81 -11.37 10.13
N ARG A 143 -9.09 -12.62 9.73
CA ARG A 143 -9.89 -13.55 10.52
C ARG A 143 -9.23 -13.75 11.89
N PRO A 144 -9.98 -13.72 13.00
CA PRO A 144 -9.45 -14.11 14.30
C PRO A 144 -8.85 -15.51 14.21
N ALA A 145 -7.68 -15.72 14.81
CA ALA A 145 -7.20 -17.08 15.03
C ALA A 145 -8.25 -17.87 15.82
N PRO A 146 -8.48 -19.17 15.53
CA PRO A 146 -9.36 -19.98 16.34
C PRO A 146 -8.83 -19.98 17.78
N SER A 147 -9.69 -19.59 18.74
CA SER A 147 -9.35 -19.61 20.15
C SER A 147 -8.91 -21.03 20.54
N PRO A 148 -7.81 -21.21 21.29
CA PRO A 148 -7.45 -22.53 21.79
C PRO A 148 -8.62 -23.09 22.62
N ALA A 149 -8.99 -24.34 22.35
CA ALA A 149 -9.97 -25.05 23.15
C ALA A 149 -9.47 -25.09 24.60
N LYS A 150 -10.31 -24.64 25.54
CA LYS A 150 -10.04 -24.72 26.97
C LYS A 150 -10.09 -26.16 27.45
#